data_AF-A0A353JYL2-F1
#
_entry.id   AF-A0A353JYL2-F1
#
_cell.length_a   1.000
_cell.length_b   1.000
_cell.length_c   1.000
_cell.angle_alpha   90.00
_cell.angle_beta   90.00
_cell.angle_gamma   90.00
#
_symmetry.space_group_name_H-M   'P 1'
#
loop_
_entity.id
_entity.type
_entity.pdbx_description
1 polymer ?
#
loop_
_entity_poly.entity_id
_entity_poly.type
_entity_poly.pdbx_seq_one_letter_code
_entity_poly.pdbx_strand_id
1 'polypeptide(L)'
;REFCLGPTHEEVFTDLIRNEIKSYKDLPLNLYQIQTKYRDEIRPRFGVMRSKEFVMKDAYSFDTTEEGLDVSFNKMYDAYCRIFDRLKLNYSAVEADSGAIGGTGSKEFMVKSDVG
;
A
#
# COMPACT_ATOMS: atom_id res chain seq x y z
N ARG A 1 -17.35 21.03 -7.65
CA ARG A 1 -16.70 20.08 -6.71
C ARG A 1 -15.23 20.38 -6.72
N GLU A 2 -14.60 20.38 -5.57
CA GLU A 2 -13.14 20.41 -5.48
C GLU A 2 -12.61 19.01 -5.82
N PHE A 3 -11.48 18.94 -6.51
CA PHE A 3 -10.85 17.71 -6.95
C PHE A 3 -9.37 17.75 -6.58
N CYS A 4 -8.78 16.58 -6.36
CA CYS A 4 -7.34 16.42 -6.21
C CYS A 4 -6.83 15.32 -7.14
N LEU A 5 -5.53 15.36 -7.46
CA LEU A 5 -4.84 14.20 -8.01
C LEU A 5 -4.47 13.29 -6.84
N GLY A 6 -4.95 12.04 -6.87
CA GLY A 6 -4.82 11.11 -5.74
C GLY A 6 -3.36 10.78 -5.39
N PRO A 7 -2.87 11.15 -4.20
CA PRO A 7 -1.58 10.68 -3.70
C PRO A 7 -1.64 9.23 -3.18
N THR A 8 -2.86 8.76 -2.89
CA THR A 8 -3.28 7.45 -2.40
C THR A 8 -4.83 7.35 -2.51
N HIS A 9 -5.46 6.22 -2.14
CA HIS A 9 -6.89 5.94 -2.41
C HIS A 9 -7.69 5.31 -1.24
N GLU A 10 -7.26 5.47 0.01
CA GLU A 10 -7.93 4.95 1.21
C GLU A 10 -9.41 5.35 1.23
N GLU A 11 -9.72 6.63 1.00
CA GLU A 11 -11.08 7.15 1.02
C GLU A 11 -11.90 6.66 -0.17
N VAL A 12 -11.29 6.58 -1.35
CA VAL A 12 -11.96 6.15 -2.59
C VAL A 12 -12.36 4.68 -2.50
N PHE A 13 -11.45 3.80 -2.05
CA PHE A 13 -11.77 2.39 -1.83
C PHE A 13 -12.79 2.21 -0.71
N THR A 14 -12.69 2.99 0.36
CA THR A 14 -13.67 2.93 1.47
C THR A 14 -15.07 3.32 1.00
N ASP A 15 -15.21 4.39 0.21
CA ASP A 15 -16.49 4.83 -0.35
C ASP A 15 -17.08 3.80 -1.34
N LEU A 16 -16.23 3.20 -2.17
CA LEU A 16 -16.61 2.09 -3.05
C LEU A 16 -17.16 0.91 -2.24
N ILE A 17 -16.39 0.42 -1.29
CA ILE A 17 -16.73 -0.78 -0.52
C ILE A 17 -17.97 -0.59 0.34
N ARG A 18 -18.20 0.60 0.90
CA ARG A 18 -19.42 0.93 1.66
C ARG A 18 -20.70 0.61 0.86
N ASN A 19 -20.67 0.78 -0.45
CA ASN A 19 -21.82 0.56 -1.31
C ASN A 19 -21.91 -0.87 -1.83
N GLU A 20 -20.80 -1.59 -1.96
CA GLU A 20 -20.73 -2.94 -2.52
C GLU A 20 -20.89 -4.04 -1.45
N ILE A 21 -20.27 -3.89 -0.28
CA ILE A 21 -20.32 -4.92 0.77
C ILE A 21 -21.59 -4.76 1.61
N LYS A 22 -22.44 -5.79 1.61
CA LYS A 22 -23.71 -5.81 2.36
C LYS A 22 -23.77 -6.89 3.43
N SER A 23 -22.87 -7.88 3.39
CA SER A 23 -22.80 -8.96 4.36
C SER A 23 -21.37 -9.23 4.80
N TYR A 24 -21.21 -9.70 6.04
CA TYR A 24 -19.95 -10.26 6.53
C TYR A 24 -19.47 -11.45 5.68
N LYS A 25 -20.39 -12.11 4.96
CA LYS A 25 -20.07 -13.24 4.05
C LYS A 25 -19.27 -12.81 2.82
N ASP A 26 -19.28 -11.52 2.50
CA ASP A 26 -18.51 -10.96 1.39
C ASP A 26 -17.05 -10.65 1.80
N LEU A 27 -16.69 -10.93 3.05
CA LEU A 27 -15.37 -10.73 3.65
C LEU A 27 -14.71 -12.08 3.99
N PRO A 28 -13.38 -12.19 3.93
CA PRO A 28 -12.41 -11.12 3.68
C PRO A 28 -12.28 -10.74 2.20
N LEU A 29 -12.01 -9.47 1.94
CA LEU A 29 -11.81 -8.94 0.59
C LEU A 29 -10.50 -8.13 0.53
N ASN A 30 -9.72 -8.30 -0.54
CA ASN A 30 -8.54 -7.48 -0.79
C ASN A 30 -8.57 -6.98 -2.23
N LEU A 31 -8.69 -5.67 -2.40
CA LEU A 31 -8.70 -5.00 -3.69
C LEU A 31 -7.38 -4.29 -3.92
N TYR A 32 -6.89 -4.31 -5.16
CA TYR A 32 -5.68 -3.58 -5.51
C TYR A 32 -5.80 -2.97 -6.90
N GLN A 33 -4.96 -1.97 -7.15
CA GLN A 33 -4.79 -1.37 -8.46
C GLN A 33 -3.32 -1.09 -8.73
N ILE A 34 -2.99 -0.83 -10.00
CA ILE A 34 -1.70 -0.30 -10.42
C ILE A 34 -2.02 0.97 -11.21
N GLN A 35 -1.75 2.12 -10.61
CA GLN A 35 -2.20 3.40 -11.15
C GLN A 35 -1.23 4.53 -10.78
N THR A 36 -1.16 5.54 -11.65
CA THR A 36 -0.32 6.72 -11.50
C THR A 36 -0.80 7.65 -10.38
N LYS A 37 0.08 7.90 -9.41
CA LYS A 37 -0.14 8.79 -8.28
C LYS A 37 0.56 10.12 -8.50
N TYR A 38 0.05 11.15 -7.83
CA TYR A 38 0.69 12.46 -7.78
C TYR A 38 0.91 12.90 -6.34
N ARG A 39 2.15 13.28 -5.99
CA ARG A 39 2.51 13.92 -4.72
C ARG A 39 3.30 15.17 -5.03
N ASP A 40 2.90 16.31 -4.48
CA ASP A 40 3.60 17.58 -4.71
C ASP A 40 4.88 17.66 -3.87
N GLU A 41 5.87 16.84 -4.24
CA GLU A 41 7.17 16.80 -3.59
C GLU A 41 7.92 18.12 -3.80
N ILE A 42 8.25 18.80 -2.69
CA ILE A 42 8.90 20.11 -2.69
C ILE A 42 10.27 20.05 -3.38
N ARG A 43 11.01 18.95 -3.21
CA ARG A 43 12.35 18.76 -3.79
C ARG A 43 12.47 17.41 -4.52
N PRO A 44 11.96 17.30 -5.76
CA PRO A 44 12.11 16.09 -6.57
C PRO A 44 13.59 15.83 -6.87
N ARG A 45 14.04 14.59 -6.71
CA ARG A 45 15.45 14.21 -6.88
C ARG A 45 15.57 12.73 -7.21
N PHE A 46 16.75 12.33 -7.69
CA PHE A 46 17.07 10.92 -7.98
C PHE A 46 16.13 10.26 -9.02
N GLY A 47 15.64 11.06 -9.98
CA GLY A 47 14.81 10.58 -11.07
C GLY A 47 13.53 9.91 -10.57
N VAL A 48 13.34 8.64 -10.94
CA VAL A 48 12.15 7.85 -10.60
C VAL A 48 12.02 7.54 -9.11
N MET A 49 13.10 7.65 -8.33
CA MET A 49 13.07 7.29 -6.91
C MET A 49 12.35 8.33 -6.05
N ARG A 50 12.36 9.62 -6.45
CA ARG A 50 11.65 10.69 -5.75
C ARG A 50 11.15 11.75 -6.74
N SER A 51 10.11 11.40 -7.48
CA SER A 51 9.39 12.24 -8.44
C SER A 51 8.06 12.76 -7.88
N LYS A 52 7.40 13.66 -8.62
CA LYS A 52 6.03 14.12 -8.29
C LYS A 52 4.96 13.16 -8.80
N GLU A 53 5.21 12.52 -9.95
CA GLU A 53 4.34 11.53 -10.56
C GLU A 53 5.05 10.18 -10.59
N PHE A 54 4.38 9.13 -10.14
CA PHE A 54 4.94 7.77 -10.07
C PHE A 54 3.85 6.71 -10.15
N VAL A 55 4.21 5.53 -10.64
CA VAL A 55 3.31 4.37 -10.66
C VAL A 55 3.37 3.68 -9.30
N MET A 56 2.21 3.38 -8.74
CA MET A 56 2.11 2.67 -7.47
C MET A 56 1.11 1.53 -7.60
N LYS A 57 1.49 0.37 -7.04
CA LYS A 57 0.52 -0.64 -6.64
C LYS A 57 0.07 -0.37 -5.22
N ASP A 58 -1.18 -0.01 -5.03
CA ASP A 58 -1.88 0.19 -3.76
C ASP A 58 -2.93 -0.91 -3.59
N ALA A 59 -3.06 -1.46 -2.36
CA ALA A 59 -3.98 -2.55 -2.05
C ALA A 59 -4.62 -2.30 -0.68
N TYR A 60 -5.88 -2.65 -0.56
CA TYR A 60 -6.73 -2.35 0.58
C TYR A 60 -7.54 -3.61 0.93
N SER A 61 -7.27 -4.18 2.11
CA SER A 61 -7.99 -5.32 2.65
C SER A 61 -9.09 -4.89 3.62
N PHE A 62 -10.18 -5.64 3.60
CA PHE A 62 -11.34 -5.46 4.47
C PHE A 62 -11.61 -6.81 5.14
N ASP A 63 -11.69 -6.79 6.46
CA ASP A 63 -11.81 -7.95 7.32
C ASP A 63 -12.81 -7.64 8.45
N THR A 64 -13.47 -8.68 8.98
CA THR A 64 -14.48 -8.51 10.04
C THR A 64 -13.89 -8.48 11.45
N THR A 65 -12.67 -9.00 11.62
CA THR A 65 -11.98 -9.07 12.91
C THR A 65 -10.50 -8.73 12.74
N GLU A 66 -9.84 -8.40 13.85
CA GLU A 66 -8.40 -8.12 13.88
C GLU A 66 -7.58 -9.35 13.51
N GLU A 67 -8.00 -10.56 13.90
CA GLU A 67 -7.30 -11.79 13.49
C GLU A 67 -7.41 -12.04 11.99
N GLY A 68 -8.54 -11.64 11.37
CA GLY A 68 -8.69 -11.65 9.92
C GLY A 68 -7.73 -10.67 9.24
N LEU A 69 -7.63 -9.45 9.80
CA LEU A 69 -6.67 -8.45 9.35
C LEU A 69 -5.23 -8.98 9.42
N ASP A 70 -4.83 -9.64 10.51
CA ASP A 70 -3.51 -10.25 10.65
C ASP A 70 -3.24 -11.30 9.55
N VAL A 71 -4.25 -12.11 9.21
CA VAL A 71 -4.15 -13.08 8.11
C VAL A 71 -3.99 -12.35 6.76
N SER A 72 -4.77 -11.32 6.50
CA SER A 72 -4.67 -10.49 5.28
C SER A 72 -3.31 -9.78 5.18
N PHE A 73 -2.81 -9.25 6.29
CA PHE A 73 -1.50 -8.62 6.39
C PHE A 73 -0.37 -9.62 6.08
N ASN A 74 -0.39 -10.80 6.70
CA ASN A 74 0.63 -11.82 6.46
C ASN A 74 0.61 -12.33 5.01
N LYS A 75 -0.58 -12.46 4.39
CA LYS A 75 -0.69 -12.78 2.96
C LYS A 75 -0.01 -11.72 2.08
N MET A 76 -0.16 -10.43 2.43
CA MET A 76 0.49 -9.32 1.72
C MET A 76 2.00 -9.31 1.94
N TYR A 77 2.45 -9.56 3.17
CA TYR A 77 3.87 -9.72 3.50
C TYR A 77 4.52 -10.81 2.64
N ASP A 78 3.94 -12.01 2.63
CA ASP A 78 4.46 -13.13 1.84
C ASP A 78 4.40 -12.85 0.32
N ALA A 79 3.37 -12.15 -0.14
CA ALA A 79 3.24 -11.75 -1.53
C ALA A 79 4.36 -10.78 -1.94
N TYR A 80 4.66 -9.79 -1.09
CA TYR A 80 5.74 -8.84 -1.32
C TYR A 80 7.10 -9.53 -1.30
N CYS A 81 7.36 -10.43 -0.34
CA CYS A 81 8.57 -11.25 -0.34
C CYS A 81 8.76 -11.97 -1.69
N ARG A 82 7.74 -12.68 -2.16
CA ARG A 82 7.77 -13.37 -3.47
C ARG A 82 7.97 -12.42 -4.65
N ILE A 83 7.42 -11.20 -4.60
CA ILE A 83 7.62 -10.20 -5.66
C ILE A 83 9.09 -9.77 -5.70
N PHE A 84 9.67 -9.40 -4.57
CA PHE A 84 11.08 -8.97 -4.51
C PHE A 84 12.05 -10.11 -4.84
N ASP A 85 11.75 -11.35 -4.42
CA ASP A 85 12.51 -12.55 -4.78
C ASP A 85 12.51 -12.78 -6.30
N ARG A 86 11.34 -12.66 -6.95
CA ARG A 86 11.19 -12.78 -8.41
C ARG A 86 11.94 -11.67 -9.17
N LEU A 87 12.03 -10.48 -8.58
CA LEU A 87 12.81 -9.36 -9.09
C LEU A 87 14.32 -9.50 -8.77
N LYS A 88 14.72 -10.52 -8.01
CA LYS A 88 16.11 -10.81 -7.60
C LYS A 88 16.76 -9.64 -6.85
N LEU A 89 15.99 -8.98 -6.00
CA LEU A 89 16.45 -7.85 -5.20
C LEU A 89 16.99 -8.34 -3.84
N ASN A 90 18.04 -7.71 -3.33
CA ASN A 90 18.55 -7.93 -1.97
C ASN A 90 17.82 -6.98 -1.02
N TYR A 91 16.75 -7.45 -0.37
CA TYR A 91 15.89 -6.63 0.47
C TYR A 91 15.84 -7.11 1.93
N SER A 92 15.27 -6.28 2.80
CA SER A 92 14.94 -6.63 4.17
C SER A 92 13.60 -5.99 4.53
N ALA A 93 12.71 -6.75 5.17
CA ALA A 93 11.48 -6.23 5.71
C ALA A 93 11.73 -5.74 7.14
N VAL A 94 11.48 -4.47 7.42
CA VAL A 94 11.76 -3.81 8.70
C VAL A 94 10.48 -3.27 9.31
N GLU A 95 10.41 -3.19 10.63
CA GLU A 95 9.34 -2.46 11.31
C GLU A 95 9.42 -0.98 10.94
N ALA A 96 8.27 -0.39 10.66
CA ALA A 96 8.15 0.99 10.20
C ALA A 96 7.13 1.76 11.03
N ASP A 97 7.22 3.09 10.97
CA ASP A 97 6.18 3.97 11.48
C ASP A 97 5.00 3.97 10.51
N SER A 98 3.78 3.90 11.04
CA SER A 98 2.55 3.97 10.25
C SER A 98 2.28 5.38 9.71
N GLY A 99 2.94 6.39 10.27
CA GLY A 99 2.88 7.78 9.80
C GLY A 99 1.45 8.32 9.70
N ALA A 100 1.17 9.07 8.63
CA ALA A 100 -0.14 9.70 8.41
C ALA A 100 -1.25 8.73 7.98
N ILE A 101 -0.89 7.50 7.59
CA ILE A 101 -1.87 6.45 7.22
C ILE A 101 -2.52 5.87 8.48
N GLY A 102 -1.82 5.91 9.62
CA GLY A 102 -2.31 5.44 10.92
C GLY A 102 -2.26 3.91 11.08
N GLY A 103 -2.56 3.44 12.29
CA GLY A 103 -2.53 2.00 12.64
C GLY A 103 -1.25 1.55 13.35
N THR A 104 -1.16 0.26 13.66
CA THR A 104 -0.01 -0.42 14.29
C THR A 104 0.42 -1.61 13.44
N GLY A 105 1.70 -2.01 13.51
CA GLY A 105 2.21 -3.17 12.76
C GLY A 105 2.62 -2.87 11.30
N SER A 106 3.14 -1.68 11.02
CA SER A 106 3.63 -1.31 9.69
C SER A 106 4.99 -1.96 9.39
N LYS A 107 5.16 -2.46 8.16
CA LYS A 107 6.43 -2.99 7.66
C LYS A 107 6.82 -2.34 6.34
N GLU A 108 8.09 -1.96 6.24
CA GLU A 108 8.69 -1.45 5.01
C GLU A 108 9.64 -2.48 4.40
N PHE A 109 9.60 -2.60 3.08
CA PHE A 109 10.53 -3.45 2.32
C PHE A 109 11.64 -2.58 1.73
N MET A 110 12.85 -2.71 2.29
CA MET A 110 14.01 -1.88 1.94
C MET A 110 15.02 -2.69 1.13
N VAL A 111 15.35 -2.23 -0.08
CA VAL A 111 16.42 -2.80 -0.90
C VAL A 111 17.76 -2.22 -0.44
N LYS A 112 18.76 -3.06 -0.21
CA LYS A 112 20.08 -2.60 0.26
C LYS A 112 20.83 -1.86 -0.84
N SER A 113 21.26 -0.64 -0.55
CA SER A 113 22.03 0.21 -1.46
C SER A 113 22.85 1.25 -0.69
N ASP A 114 23.96 1.71 -1.27
CA ASP A 114 24.80 2.76 -0.67
C ASP A 114 24.18 4.17 -0.81
N VAL A 115 23.21 4.33 -1.71
CA VAL A 115 22.59 5.63 -2.06
C VAL A 115 21.22 5.86 -1.42
N GLY A 116 20.77 4.94 -0.57
CA GLY A 116 19.47 4.99 0.09
C GLY A 116 18.81 3.62 0.20
#